data_AF-A0A8I1QVT3-F1
#
_entry.id   AF-A0A8I1QVT3-F1
#
_cell.length_a   1.000
_cell.length_b   1.000
_cell.length_c   1.000
_cell.angle_alpha   90.00
_cell.angle_beta   90.00
_cell.angle_gamma   90.00
#
_symmetry.space_group_name_H-M   'P 1'
#
loop_
_entity.id
_entity.type
_entity.pdbx_description
1 polymer ?
#
loop_
_entity_poly.entity_id
_entity_poly.type
_entity_poly.pdbx_seq_one_letter_code
_entity_poly.pdbx_strand_id
1 'polypeptide(L)'
;MTPENRLRQIAQCLAVAAKGEMVLGNTLLALDRALPLFTSPHTDWRDANRALISGIAIGAYRAALVLVRACGDRVSRKEVFLGFSAFTHVLGDPATPYASDRATYARILLCRLSILLDETALADRGHLLTAEVDAQISAQTVPPLSIALH
;
A
#
# COMPACT_ATOMS: atom_id res chain seq x y z
N MET A 1 3.65 22.56 6.51
CA MET A 1 2.42 21.79 6.79
C MET A 1 2.44 21.38 8.26
N THR A 2 1.39 21.69 9.03
CA THR A 2 1.31 21.34 10.46
C THR A 2 1.13 19.83 10.66
N PRO A 3 1.52 19.26 11.82
CA PRO A 3 1.27 17.86 12.16
C PRO A 3 -0.20 17.47 12.01
N GLU A 4 -1.11 18.33 12.48
CA GLU A 4 -2.55 18.14 12.36
C GLU A 4 -3.02 18.05 10.89
N ASN A 5 -2.61 18.97 10.03
CA ASN A 5 -2.97 18.93 8.61
C ASN A 5 -2.47 17.65 7.94
N ARG A 6 -1.29 17.17 8.35
CA ARG A 6 -0.74 15.89 7.87
C ARG A 6 -1.58 14.71 8.35
N LEU A 7 -1.95 14.67 9.63
CA LEU A 7 -2.83 13.62 10.19
C LEU A 7 -4.19 13.59 9.49
N ARG A 8 -4.81 14.75 9.23
CA ARG A 8 -6.10 14.83 8.53
C ARG A 8 -6.00 14.27 7.11
N GLN A 9 -4.93 14.60 6.38
CA GLN A 9 -4.68 14.02 5.05
C GLN A 9 -4.54 12.49 5.11
N ILE A 10 -3.76 11.98 6.07
CA ILE A 10 -3.59 10.52 6.25
C ILE A 10 -4.93 9.85 6.56
N ALA A 11 -5.70 10.41 7.49
CA ALA A 11 -7.01 9.89 7.87
C ALA A 11 -7.97 9.85 6.67
N GLN A 12 -7.98 10.91 5.86
CA GLN A 12 -8.80 10.96 4.65
C GLN A 12 -8.36 9.91 3.63
N CYS A 13 -7.06 9.79 3.34
CA CYS A 13 -6.53 8.75 2.45
C CYS A 13 -6.91 7.35 2.92
N LEU A 14 -6.78 7.05 4.22
CA LEU A 14 -7.15 5.75 4.78
C LEU A 14 -8.67 5.50 4.76
N ALA A 15 -9.49 6.54 4.91
CA ALA A 15 -10.94 6.41 4.79
C ALA A 15 -11.37 6.07 3.36
N VAL A 16 -10.73 6.66 2.34
CA VAL A 16 -10.98 6.29 0.93
C VAL A 16 -10.42 4.90 0.61
N ALA A 17 -9.22 4.56 1.11
CA ALA A 17 -8.64 3.22 0.96
C ALA A 17 -9.57 2.13 1.51
N ALA A 18 -10.15 2.35 2.69
CA ALA A 18 -11.02 1.39 3.35
C ALA A 18 -12.34 1.13 2.60
N LYS A 19 -12.75 2.04 1.70
CA LYS A 19 -13.92 1.86 0.83
C LYS A 19 -13.58 1.12 -0.48
N GLY A 20 -12.30 0.81 -0.73
CA GLY A 20 -11.84 0.26 -2.00
C GLY A 20 -11.80 1.30 -3.14
N GLU A 21 -11.98 2.58 -2.81
CA GLU A 21 -12.08 3.68 -3.79
C GLU A 21 -10.70 4.26 -4.16
N MET A 22 -9.63 3.83 -3.50
CA MET A 22 -8.28 4.36 -3.70
C MET A 22 -7.31 3.29 -4.20
N VAL A 23 -6.43 3.67 -5.14
CA VAL A 23 -5.30 2.85 -5.57
C VAL A 23 -4.41 2.51 -4.36
N LEU A 24 -4.08 1.23 -4.19
CA LEU A 24 -3.33 0.74 -3.02
C LEU A 24 -1.97 1.43 -2.85
N GLY A 25 -1.30 1.78 -3.96
CA GLY A 25 -0.06 2.58 -3.93
C GLY A 25 -0.22 3.95 -3.25
N ASN A 26 -1.35 4.64 -3.47
CA ASN A 26 -1.62 5.92 -2.80
C ASN A 26 -1.84 5.75 -1.29
N THR A 27 -2.35 4.58 -0.88
CA THR A 27 -2.55 4.26 0.55
C THR A 27 -1.20 4.08 1.24
N LEU A 28 -0.28 3.35 0.61
CA LEU A 28 1.08 3.18 1.11
C LEU A 28 1.83 4.51 1.16
N LEU A 29 1.69 5.34 0.12
CA LEU A 29 2.30 6.68 0.10
C LEU A 29 1.78 7.59 1.22
N ALA A 30 0.49 7.52 1.52
CA ALA A 30 -0.09 8.29 2.63
C ALA A 30 0.48 7.85 3.99
N LEU A 31 0.64 6.54 4.19
CA LEU A 31 1.25 5.98 5.41
C LEU A 31 2.74 6.34 5.50
N ASP A 32 3.49 6.25 4.41
CA ASP A 32 4.90 6.64 4.35
C ASP A 32 5.10 8.12 4.76
N ARG A 33 4.21 9.01 4.28
CA ARG A 33 4.22 10.43 4.66
C ARG A 33 3.95 10.69 6.14
N ALA A 34 3.42 9.71 6.89
CA ALA A 34 3.23 9.79 8.32
C ALA A 34 4.51 9.52 9.13
N LEU A 35 5.47 8.79 8.56
CA LEU A 35 6.70 8.36 9.26
C LEU A 35 7.51 9.51 9.88
N PRO A 36 7.60 10.72 9.28
CA PRO A 36 8.28 11.85 9.92
C PRO A 36 7.61 12.32 11.22
N LEU A 37 6.34 12.00 11.46
CA LEU A 37 5.66 12.29 12.72
C LEU A 37 6.18 11.39 13.86
N PHE A 38 6.79 10.25 13.55
CA PHE A 38 7.31 9.31 14.53
C PHE A 38 8.55 9.85 15.24
N THR A 39 9.37 10.59 14.48
CA THR A 39 10.60 11.19 14.97
C THR A 39 10.42 12.65 15.37
N SER A 40 9.19 13.13 15.50
CA SER A 40 8.92 14.52 15.87
C SER A 40 9.31 14.75 17.35
N PRO A 41 10.19 15.74 17.64
CA PRO A 41 10.63 16.05 18.99
C PRO A 41 9.53 16.75 19.81
N HIS A 42 8.55 17.37 19.15
CA HIS A 42 7.39 17.98 19.80
C HIS A 42 6.27 16.97 19.87
N THR A 43 5.72 16.73 21.07
CA THR A 43 4.75 15.67 21.32
C THR A 43 3.34 16.18 21.64
N ASP A 44 3.20 17.47 21.94
CA ASP A 44 1.95 18.10 22.42
C ASP A 44 0.78 17.96 21.43
N TRP A 45 1.08 17.88 20.13
CA TRP A 45 0.07 17.64 19.10
C TRP A 45 -0.57 16.25 19.21
N ARG A 46 0.07 15.25 19.83
CA ARG A 46 -0.47 13.89 19.93
C ARG A 46 -1.72 13.86 20.79
N ASP A 47 -1.69 14.50 21.94
CA ASP A 47 -2.84 14.54 22.85
C ASP A 47 -4.00 15.34 22.23
N ALA A 48 -3.70 16.50 21.63
CA ALA A 48 -4.69 17.30 20.91
C ALA A 48 -5.34 16.56 19.72
N ASN A 49 -4.66 15.55 19.16
CA ASN A 49 -5.11 14.78 18.01
C ASN A 49 -5.38 13.30 18.32
N ARG A 50 -5.54 12.91 19.59
CA ARG A 50 -5.68 11.50 20.01
C ARG A 50 -6.82 10.76 19.30
N ALA A 51 -7.96 11.42 19.13
CA ALA A 51 -9.11 10.87 18.41
C ALA A 51 -8.78 10.61 16.92
N LEU A 52 -8.09 11.55 16.28
CA LEU A 52 -7.67 11.44 14.89
C LEU A 52 -6.63 10.33 14.70
N ILE A 53 -5.65 10.21 15.60
CA ILE A 53 -4.66 9.13 15.62
C ILE A 53 -5.34 7.77 15.79
N SER A 54 -6.34 7.67 16.67
CA SER A 54 -7.12 6.44 16.85
C SER A 54 -7.88 6.07 15.57
N GLY A 55 -8.46 7.06 14.88
CA GLY A 55 -9.10 6.87 13.58
C GLY A 55 -8.13 6.38 12.50
N ILE A 56 -6.92 6.95 12.45
CA ILE A 56 -5.84 6.50 11.56
C ILE A 56 -5.49 5.04 11.86
N ALA A 57 -5.41 4.64 13.13
CA ALA A 57 -5.10 3.26 13.48
C ALA A 57 -6.13 2.25 12.97
N ILE A 58 -7.42 2.59 13.12
CA ILE A 58 -8.53 1.79 12.58
C ILE A 58 -8.48 1.75 11.05
N GLY A 59 -8.25 2.89 10.40
CA GLY A 59 -8.15 3.00 8.95
C GLY A 59 -6.96 2.19 8.39
N ALA A 60 -5.81 2.24 9.07
CA ALA A 60 -4.61 1.51 8.70
C ALA A 60 -4.83 0.00 8.83
N TYR A 61 -5.51 -0.47 9.89
CA TYR A 61 -5.90 -1.88 10.03
C TYR A 61 -6.82 -2.36 8.89
N ARG A 62 -7.80 -1.53 8.48
CA ARG A 62 -8.67 -1.84 7.34
C ARG A 62 -7.90 -1.87 6.03
N ALA A 63 -7.01 -0.90 5.79
CA ALA A 63 -6.13 -0.88 4.62
C ALA A 63 -5.22 -2.13 4.57
N ALA A 64 -4.69 -2.56 5.72
CA ALA A 64 -3.89 -3.79 5.84
C ALA A 64 -4.68 -5.03 5.38
N LEU A 65 -5.97 -5.15 5.71
CA LEU A 65 -6.81 -6.24 5.23
C LEU A 65 -6.92 -6.27 3.70
N VAL A 66 -7.08 -5.10 3.07
CA VAL A 66 -7.15 -5.00 1.61
C VAL A 66 -5.80 -5.32 0.97
N LEU A 67 -4.70 -4.82 1.55
CA LEU A 67 -3.34 -5.07 1.06
C LEU A 67 -2.94 -6.55 1.14
N VAL A 68 -3.28 -7.24 2.24
CA VAL A 68 -3.05 -8.69 2.37
C VAL A 68 -3.77 -9.45 1.26
N ARG A 69 -5.02 -9.07 0.94
CA ARG A 69 -5.77 -9.70 -0.16
C ARG A 69 -5.11 -9.45 -1.51
N ALA A 70 -4.68 -8.22 -1.77
CA ALA A 70 -4.05 -7.85 -3.04
C ALA A 70 -2.66 -8.50 -3.24
N CYS A 71 -1.92 -8.73 -2.17
CA CYS A 71 -0.60 -9.36 -2.22
C CYS A 71 -0.67 -10.90 -2.22
N GLY A 72 -1.84 -11.50 -1.96
CA GLY A 72 -2.01 -12.95 -1.86
C GLY A 72 -1.02 -13.60 -0.88
N ASP A 73 -0.48 -14.76 -1.26
CA ASP A 73 0.46 -15.53 -0.42
C ASP A 73 1.89 -14.97 -0.42
N ARG A 74 2.15 -13.84 -1.10
CA ARG A 74 3.49 -13.23 -1.21
C ARG A 74 3.92 -12.51 0.07
N VAL A 75 2.98 -12.25 0.98
CA VAL A 75 3.24 -11.65 2.28
C VAL A 75 2.40 -12.33 3.37
N SER A 76 3.00 -12.58 4.52
CA SER A 76 2.25 -13.16 5.63
C SER A 76 1.26 -12.14 6.19
N ARG A 77 0.02 -12.57 6.39
CA ARG A 77 -1.00 -11.79 7.11
C ARG A 77 -0.46 -11.25 8.44
N LYS A 78 0.27 -12.09 9.19
CA LYS A 78 0.83 -11.72 10.50
C LYS A 78 1.87 -10.60 10.39
N GLU A 79 2.73 -10.64 9.37
CA GLU A 79 3.74 -9.61 9.14
C GLU A 79 3.09 -8.26 8.80
N VAL A 80 2.06 -8.26 7.95
CA VAL A 80 1.34 -7.03 7.62
C VAL A 80 0.67 -6.44 8.86
N PHE A 81 -0.06 -7.23 9.63
CA PHE A 81 -0.68 -6.74 10.87
C PHE A 81 0.33 -6.26 11.90
N LEU A 82 1.47 -6.94 12.02
CA LEU A 82 2.53 -6.52 12.94
C LEU A 82 3.10 -5.15 12.55
N GLY A 83 3.40 -4.92 11.27
CA GLY A 83 4.01 -3.64 10.86
C GLY A 83 3.02 -2.48 10.89
N PHE A 84 1.74 -2.74 10.61
CA PHE A 84 0.67 -1.76 10.81
C PHE A 84 0.43 -1.48 12.30
N SER A 85 0.47 -2.49 13.17
CA SER A 85 0.40 -2.29 14.62
C SER A 85 1.59 -1.48 15.15
N ALA A 86 2.80 -1.76 14.66
CA ALA A 86 4.01 -1.00 14.99
C ALA A 86 3.88 0.47 14.58
N PHE A 87 3.36 0.72 13.38
CA PHE A 87 3.06 2.07 12.87
C PHE A 87 2.10 2.82 13.81
N THR A 88 0.98 2.22 14.19
CA THR A 88 -0.05 2.88 14.99
C THR A 88 0.38 3.12 16.43
N HIS A 89 1.16 2.19 17.00
CA HIS A 89 1.73 2.36 18.35
C HIS A 89 2.70 3.53 18.41
N VAL A 90 3.64 3.63 17.46
CA VAL A 90 4.61 4.73 17.43
C VAL A 90 3.94 6.07 17.15
N LEU A 91 2.85 6.08 16.38
CA LEU A 91 2.09 7.30 16.14
C LEU A 91 1.40 7.82 17.42
N GLY A 92 0.81 6.92 18.20
CA GLY A 92 0.05 7.25 19.41
C GLY A 92 0.89 7.47 20.66
N ASP A 93 1.98 6.73 20.81
CA ASP A 93 2.84 6.78 21.99
C ASP A 93 4.33 6.61 21.61
N PRO A 94 5.11 7.69 21.60
CA PRO A 94 6.54 7.64 21.31
C PRO A 94 7.36 7.03 22.47
N ALA A 95 6.80 6.92 23.69
CA ALA A 95 7.48 6.34 24.84
C ALA A 95 7.40 4.81 24.88
N THR A 96 6.66 4.20 23.93
CA THR A 96 6.56 2.75 23.80
C THR A 96 7.94 2.10 23.64
N PRO A 97 8.21 0.96 24.32
CA PRO A 97 9.47 0.24 24.17
C PRO A 97 9.78 -0.07 22.71
N TYR A 98 11.04 0.14 22.34
CA TYR A 98 11.56 -0.09 20.99
C TYR A 98 10.85 0.74 19.90
N ALA A 99 10.41 1.97 20.21
CA ALA A 99 9.75 2.85 19.25
C ALA A 99 10.54 3.05 17.95
N SER A 100 11.88 3.16 18.04
CA SER A 100 12.77 3.26 16.87
C SER A 100 12.72 1.99 16.01
N ASP A 101 12.77 0.81 16.62
CA ASP A 101 12.72 -0.47 15.92
C ASP A 101 11.35 -0.69 15.29
N ARG A 102 10.27 -0.32 16.00
CA ARG A 102 8.89 -0.37 15.49
C ARG A 102 8.69 0.56 14.30
N ALA A 103 9.22 1.78 14.35
CA ALA A 103 9.21 2.71 13.23
C ALA A 103 9.99 2.16 12.02
N THR A 104 11.15 1.55 12.28
CA THR A 104 11.97 0.92 11.24
C THR A 104 11.26 -0.28 10.61
N TYR A 105 10.65 -1.14 11.43
CA TYR A 105 9.88 -2.28 10.93
C TYR A 105 8.67 -1.83 10.10
N ALA A 106 7.94 -0.81 10.54
CA ALA A 106 6.85 -0.22 9.77
C ALA A 106 7.32 0.30 8.40
N ARG A 107 8.48 0.97 8.34
CA ARG A 107 9.12 1.43 7.09
C ARG A 107 9.43 0.28 6.15
N ILE A 108 10.13 -0.74 6.65
CA ILE A 108 10.51 -1.92 5.86
C ILE A 108 9.28 -2.60 5.29
N LEU A 109 8.22 -2.75 6.10
CA LEU A 109 6.97 -3.33 5.65
C LEU A 109 6.31 -2.49 4.54
N LEU A 110 6.21 -1.17 4.72
CA LEU A 110 5.61 -0.28 3.71
C LEU A 110 6.39 -0.34 2.38
N CYS A 111 7.72 -0.34 2.42
CA CYS A 111 8.55 -0.51 1.23
C CYS A 111 8.31 -1.88 0.57
N ARG A 112 8.31 -2.97 1.34
CA ARG A 112 8.06 -4.33 0.82
C ARG A 112 6.69 -4.42 0.15
N LEU A 113 5.65 -3.86 0.75
CA LEU A 113 4.30 -3.86 0.18
C LEU A 113 4.24 -3.04 -1.11
N SER A 114 4.95 -1.91 -1.19
CA SER A 114 5.03 -1.12 -2.43
C SER A 114 5.63 -1.93 -3.57
N ILE A 115 6.77 -2.59 -3.31
CA ILE A 115 7.45 -3.43 -4.30
C ILE A 115 6.53 -4.56 -4.79
N LEU A 116 5.87 -5.27 -3.86
CA LEU A 116 4.97 -6.36 -4.22
C LEU A 116 3.80 -5.89 -5.10
N LEU A 117 3.23 -4.72 -4.81
CA LEU A 117 2.17 -4.15 -5.64
C LEU A 117 2.68 -3.74 -7.03
N ASP A 118 3.86 -3.14 -7.10
CA ASP A 118 4.48 -2.73 -8.38
C ASP A 118 4.80 -3.95 -9.25
N GLU A 119 5.29 -5.03 -8.64
CA GLU A 119 5.55 -6.31 -9.32
C GLU A 119 4.26 -6.95 -9.85
N THR A 120 3.18 -6.99 -9.04
CA THR A 120 1.88 -7.49 -9.51
C THR A 120 1.36 -6.64 -10.67
N ALA A 121 1.41 -5.31 -10.54
CA ALA A 121 0.99 -4.41 -11.61
C ALA A 121 1.85 -4.52 -12.88
N LEU A 122 3.13 -4.89 -12.76
CA LEU A 122 4.01 -5.15 -13.89
C LEU A 122 3.67 -6.49 -14.55
N ALA A 123 3.43 -7.55 -13.77
CA ALA A 123 3.01 -8.85 -14.28
C ALA A 123 1.69 -8.75 -15.05
N ASP A 124 0.69 -8.05 -14.51
CA ASP A 124 -0.60 -7.83 -15.17
C ASP A 124 -0.43 -7.13 -16.53
N ARG A 125 0.41 -6.07 -16.58
CA ARG A 125 0.74 -5.38 -17.84
C ARG A 125 1.48 -6.28 -18.82
N GLY A 126 2.38 -7.12 -18.34
CA GLY A 126 3.10 -8.12 -19.14
C GLY A 126 2.14 -9.13 -19.77
N HIS A 127 1.18 -9.65 -19.01
CA HIS A 127 0.16 -10.57 -19.52
C HIS A 127 -0.70 -9.94 -20.61
N LEU A 128 -1.11 -8.68 -20.44
CA LEU A 128 -1.85 -7.94 -21.47
C LEU A 128 -1.02 -7.76 -22.74
N LEU A 129 0.26 -7.40 -22.60
CA LEU A 129 1.16 -7.24 -23.74
C LEU A 129 1.39 -8.57 -24.48
N THR A 130 1.59 -9.67 -23.76
CA THR A 130 1.72 -11.01 -24.37
C THR A 130 0.45 -11.39 -25.14
N ALA A 131 -0.74 -11.17 -24.56
CA ALA A 131 -2.00 -11.45 -25.24
C ALA A 131 -2.18 -10.61 -26.51
N GLU A 132 -1.76 -9.34 -26.48
CA GLU A 132 -1.78 -8.47 -27.66
C GLU A 132 -0.82 -8.98 -28.76
N VAL A 133 0.41 -9.36 -28.38
CA VAL A 133 1.40 -9.92 -29.31
C VAL A 133 0.90 -11.24 -29.93
N ASP A 134 0.34 -12.14 -29.13
CA ASP A 134 -0.20 -13.42 -29.61
C ASP A 134 -1.37 -13.21 -30.57
N ALA A 135 -2.24 -12.23 -30.30
CA ALA A 135 -3.32 -11.85 -31.19
C ALA A 135 -2.79 -11.28 -32.53
N GLN A 136 -1.73 -10.45 -32.48
CA GLN A 136 -1.09 -9.92 -33.69
C GLN A 136 -0.42 -11.01 -34.53
N ILE A 137 0.30 -11.95 -33.90
CA ILE A 137 0.90 -13.10 -34.58
C ILE A 137 -0.19 -13.95 -35.26
N SER A 138 -1.27 -14.24 -34.54
CA SER A 138 -2.40 -15.03 -35.05
C SER A 138 -3.12 -14.34 -36.21
N ALA A 139 -3.20 -13.01 -36.20
CA ALA A 139 -3.77 -12.23 -37.30
C ALA A 139 -2.83 -12.15 -38.53
N GLN A 140 -1.51 -12.29 -38.33
CA GLN A 140 -0.51 -12.29 -39.39
C GLN A 140 -0.28 -13.67 -40.01
N THR A 141 -0.69 -14.77 -39.35
CA THR A 141 -0.77 -16.10 -39.98
C THR A 141 -1.92 -16.14 -40.98
N VAL A 142 -1.64 -15.75 -42.21
CA VAL A 142 -2.49 -15.94 -43.40
C VAL A 142 -2.77 -17.46 -43.55
N PRO A 143 -4.02 -17.91 -43.81
CA PRO A 143 -4.24 -19.30 -44.18
C PRO A 143 -3.38 -19.62 -45.41
N PRO A 144 -2.82 -20.84 -45.54
CA PRO A 144 -2.06 -21.19 -46.72
C PRO A 144 -2.92 -20.87 -47.95
N LEU A 145 -2.36 -20.10 -48.90
CA LEU A 145 -2.97 -19.91 -50.21
C LEU A 145 -3.27 -21.30 -50.75
N SER A 146 -4.54 -21.70 -50.68
CA SER A 146 -5.03 -22.80 -51.49
C SER A 146 -4.89 -22.29 -52.90
N ILE A 147 -3.78 -22.64 -53.53
CA ILE A 147 -3.61 -22.52 -54.98
C ILE A 147 -4.79 -23.32 -55.54
N ALA A 148 -5.85 -22.61 -55.93
CA ALA A 148 -6.92 -23.18 -56.72
C ALA A 148 -6.32 -23.53 -58.08
N LEU A 149 -5.74 -24.72 -58.17
CA LEU A 149 -5.45 -25.40 -59.42
C LEU A 149 -6.78 -26.00 -59.92
N HIS A 150 -7.57 -25.21 -60.63
CA HIS A 150 -8.58 -25.71 -61.56
C HIS A 150 -8.79 -24.71 -62.70
#